data_AF-A0A1I2SZE9-F1
#
_entry.id   AF-A0A1I2SZE9-F1
#
_cell.length_a   1.000
_cell.length_b   1.000
_cell.length_c   1.000
_cell.angle_alpha   90.00
_cell.angle_beta   90.00
_cell.angle_gamma   90.00
#
_symmetry.space_group_name_H-M   'P 1'
#
loop_
_entity.id
_entity.type
_entity.pdbx_description
1 polymer ?
#
loop_
_entity_poly.entity_id
_entity_poly.type
_entity_poly.pdbx_seq_one_letter_code
_entity_poly.pdbx_strand_id
1 'polypeptide(L)'
;MPTQDQVWNAADIVMARDEEPVRVATVLAELRRPTPPGEPPPVGGTERTVAPHLKTWKVARDYAPRPRVERLPERLQDDHAKFVRAVWAAATEEADARMEDERRTLAAETRANDALRVEAMVETDAARAEAAGLRAEAETLRAEAETLRAENATLRDQVGQLRGRLDHVRSEDYWEKVMGEAYEILPPEGTMSAGWILERLSRGTMRMGRFVKEPMDEATLRKKIEVRAKAARYFELRGKDAYARLPGWDGPLGRKVFKDDRKLSERNAPDVGEPP
;
A
#
# COMPACT_ATOMS: atom_id res chain seq x y z
N MET A 1 -86.49 -62.38 19.22
CA MET A 1 -86.01 -61.10 19.79
C MET A 1 -84.55 -60.96 19.40
N PRO A 2 -84.10 -59.76 18.98
CA PRO A 2 -82.70 -59.55 18.61
C PRO A 2 -81.81 -59.62 19.84
N THR A 3 -80.64 -60.25 19.71
CA THR A 3 -79.62 -60.28 20.76
C THR A 3 -78.87 -58.95 20.83
N GLN A 4 -78.14 -58.72 21.92
CA GLN A 4 -77.29 -57.54 22.06
C GLN A 4 -76.32 -57.38 20.89
N ASP A 5 -75.62 -58.46 20.52
CA ASP A 5 -74.62 -58.44 19.44
C ASP A 5 -75.25 -58.11 18.08
N GLN A 6 -76.48 -58.58 17.83
CA GLN A 6 -77.21 -58.25 16.60
C GLN A 6 -77.55 -56.76 16.55
N VAL A 7 -78.03 -56.18 17.67
CA VAL A 7 -78.32 -54.75 17.75
C VAL A 7 -77.05 -53.90 17.61
N TRP A 8 -75.95 -54.34 18.22
CA TRP A 8 -74.66 -53.64 18.16
C TRP A 8 -74.07 -53.67 16.75
N ASN A 9 -74.06 -54.83 16.09
CA ASN A 9 -73.60 -54.95 14.71
C ASN A 9 -74.44 -54.08 13.76
N ALA A 10 -75.77 -54.09 13.91
CA ALA A 10 -76.64 -53.23 13.11
C ALA A 10 -76.37 -51.74 13.37
N ALA A 11 -76.12 -51.35 14.63
CA ALA A 11 -75.76 -49.97 14.98
C ALA A 11 -74.40 -49.55 14.41
N ASP A 12 -73.40 -50.44 14.42
CA ASP A 12 -72.09 -50.21 13.81
C ASP A 12 -72.21 -50.06 12.29
N ILE A 13 -73.07 -50.86 11.63
CA ILE A 13 -73.35 -50.72 10.19
C ILE A 13 -74.00 -49.38 9.87
N VAL A 14 -74.99 -48.95 10.66
CA VAL A 14 -75.64 -47.64 10.49
C VAL A 14 -74.64 -46.50 10.74
N MET A 15 -73.79 -46.63 11.75
CA MET A 15 -72.74 -45.64 12.04
C MET A 15 -71.72 -45.54 10.89
N ALA A 16 -71.30 -46.68 10.32
CA ALA A 16 -70.29 -46.73 9.27
C ALA A 16 -70.77 -46.11 7.94
N ARG A 17 -72.08 -46.06 7.70
CA ARG A 17 -72.63 -45.40 6.50
C ARG A 17 -72.52 -43.88 6.56
N ASP A 18 -72.39 -43.28 7.76
CA ASP A 18 -72.27 -41.83 7.99
C ASP A 18 -73.38 -40.95 7.37
N GLU A 19 -74.47 -41.56 6.86
CA GLU A 19 -75.58 -40.87 6.22
C GLU A 19 -76.70 -40.50 7.19
N GLU A 20 -76.95 -41.34 8.22
CA GLU A 20 -78.04 -41.15 9.17
C GLU A 20 -77.60 -41.34 10.63
N PRO A 21 -78.20 -40.60 11.58
CA PRO A 21 -77.92 -40.80 13.00
C PRO A 21 -78.39 -42.19 13.43
N VAL A 22 -77.60 -42.84 14.29
CA VAL A 22 -77.92 -44.15 14.84
C VAL A 22 -79.10 -44.00 15.83
N ARG A 23 -80.31 -44.32 15.35
CA ARG A 23 -81.58 -44.24 16.06
C ARG A 23 -82.22 -45.63 16.09
N VAL A 24 -83.16 -45.85 17.01
CA VAL A 24 -83.84 -47.15 17.12
C VAL A 24 -84.51 -47.54 15.80
N ALA A 25 -85.11 -46.57 15.10
CA ALA A 25 -85.73 -46.78 13.79
C ALA A 25 -84.73 -47.22 12.70
N THR A 26 -83.56 -46.60 12.62
CA THR A 26 -82.54 -46.92 11.59
C THR A 26 -81.89 -48.27 11.88
N VAL A 27 -81.64 -48.58 13.16
CA VAL A 27 -81.14 -49.89 13.59
C VAL A 27 -82.19 -50.99 13.37
N LEU A 28 -83.48 -50.71 13.63
CA LEU A 28 -84.56 -51.66 13.33
C LEU A 28 -84.74 -51.90 11.83
N ALA A 29 -84.60 -50.86 11.00
CA ALA A 29 -84.64 -50.98 9.55
C ALA A 29 -83.48 -51.87 9.06
N GLU A 30 -82.29 -51.69 9.63
CA GLU A 30 -81.13 -52.53 9.30
C GLU A 30 -81.30 -53.98 9.77
N LEU A 31 -81.82 -54.22 10.98
CA LEU A 31 -82.09 -55.57 11.49
C LEU A 31 -83.15 -56.33 10.68
N ARG A 32 -84.07 -55.61 10.03
CA ARG A 32 -85.12 -56.17 9.17
C ARG A 32 -84.71 -56.24 7.71
N ARG A 33 -83.55 -55.71 7.35
CA ARG A 33 -83.06 -55.74 5.98
C ARG A 33 -82.90 -57.20 5.56
N PRO A 34 -83.46 -57.62 4.41
CA PRO A 34 -83.31 -58.99 3.95
C PRO A 34 -81.83 -59.31 3.72
N THR A 35 -81.35 -60.31 4.45
CA THR A 35 -79.98 -60.80 4.37
C THR A 35 -79.77 -61.64 3.11
N PRO A 36 -78.60 -61.55 2.44
CA PRO A 36 -78.29 -62.41 1.30
C PRO A 36 -78.30 -63.91 1.68
N PRO A 37 -78.49 -64.82 0.71
CA PRO A 37 -78.57 -66.26 0.96
C PRO A 37 -77.29 -66.76 1.64
N GLY A 38 -77.41 -67.35 2.83
CA GLY A 38 -76.29 -67.86 3.62
C GLY A 38 -75.99 -67.11 4.92
N GLU A 39 -76.60 -65.93 5.11
CA GLU A 39 -76.52 -65.17 6.36
C GLU A 39 -77.76 -65.40 7.25
N PRO A 40 -77.68 -65.14 8.57
CA PRO A 40 -78.79 -65.35 9.49
C PRO A 40 -80.05 -64.60 9.02
N PRO A 41 -81.23 -65.22 9.17
CA PRO A 41 -82.49 -64.63 8.71
C PRO A 41 -82.76 -63.30 9.42
N PRO A 42 -83.47 -62.35 8.77
CA PRO A 42 -83.76 -61.04 9.34
C PRO A 42 -84.47 -61.19 10.68
N VAL A 43 -83.94 -60.52 11.69
CA VAL A 43 -84.40 -60.72 13.07
C VAL A 43 -85.48 -59.70 13.39
N GLY A 44 -86.70 -60.20 13.55
CA GLY A 44 -87.82 -59.41 14.05
C GLY A 44 -87.55 -58.89 15.47
N GLY A 45 -87.74 -57.58 15.65
CA GLY A 45 -87.65 -56.90 16.94
C GLY A 45 -88.63 -55.73 17.00
N THR A 46 -89.01 -55.35 18.22
CA THR A 46 -89.75 -54.12 18.49
C THR A 46 -88.83 -53.07 19.10
N GLU A 47 -89.23 -51.81 19.07
CA GLU A 47 -88.48 -50.70 19.70
C GLU A 47 -88.16 -50.98 21.17
N ARG A 48 -89.11 -51.56 21.92
CA ARG A 48 -88.91 -51.98 23.32
C ARG A 48 -87.76 -52.97 23.50
N THR A 49 -87.50 -53.82 22.50
CA THR A 49 -86.45 -54.85 22.57
C THR A 49 -85.10 -54.34 22.11
N VAL A 50 -85.06 -53.37 21.18
CA VAL A 50 -83.80 -52.83 20.62
C VAL A 50 -83.26 -51.69 21.47
N ALA A 51 -84.13 -50.86 22.05
CA ALA A 51 -83.73 -49.65 22.77
C ALA A 51 -82.73 -49.89 23.94
N PRO A 52 -82.89 -50.92 24.80
CA PRO A 52 -81.93 -51.18 25.88
C PRO A 52 -80.52 -51.52 25.35
N HIS A 53 -80.43 -52.38 24.34
CA HIS A 53 -79.15 -52.77 23.73
C HIS A 53 -78.52 -51.63 22.92
N LEU A 54 -79.33 -50.79 22.27
CA LEU A 54 -78.82 -49.62 21.56
C LEU A 54 -78.28 -48.56 22.54
N LYS A 55 -78.91 -48.42 23.71
CA LYS A 55 -78.42 -47.52 24.76
C LYS A 55 -77.04 -47.96 25.27
N THR A 56 -76.85 -49.26 25.52
CA THR A 56 -75.54 -49.77 25.94
C THR A 56 -74.49 -49.63 24.84
N TRP A 57 -74.87 -49.84 23.58
CA TRP A 57 -74.00 -49.60 22.43
C TRP A 57 -73.54 -48.13 22.35
N LYS A 58 -74.47 -47.17 22.49
CA LYS A 58 -74.14 -45.74 22.42
C LYS A 58 -73.14 -45.31 23.49
N VAL A 59 -73.27 -45.85 24.70
CA VAL A 59 -72.32 -45.59 25.79
C VAL A 59 -70.98 -46.27 25.49
N ALA A 60 -70.99 -47.53 25.04
CA ALA A 60 -69.77 -48.29 24.76
C ALA A 60 -68.95 -47.71 23.59
N ARG A 61 -69.62 -47.11 22.60
CA ARG A 61 -68.98 -46.47 21.43
C ARG A 61 -68.78 -44.97 21.58
N ASP A 62 -69.09 -44.40 22.73
CA ASP A 62 -69.09 -42.94 22.97
C ASP A 62 -69.79 -42.17 21.84
N TYR A 63 -70.96 -42.64 21.44
CA TYR A 63 -71.64 -42.16 20.25
C TYR A 63 -72.23 -40.76 20.48
N ALA A 64 -71.56 -39.74 19.97
CA ALA A 64 -72.06 -38.37 19.84
C ALA A 64 -72.73 -38.19 18.46
N PRO A 65 -74.08 -38.01 18.39
CA PRO A 65 -74.73 -37.79 17.10
C PRO A 65 -74.22 -36.49 16.49
N ARG A 66 -73.66 -36.56 15.27
CA ARG A 66 -73.33 -35.35 14.53
C ARG A 66 -74.60 -34.50 14.38
N PRO A 67 -74.61 -33.23 14.82
CA PRO A 67 -75.75 -32.38 14.57
C PRO A 67 -75.96 -32.32 13.05
N ARG A 68 -77.19 -32.57 12.59
CA ARG A 68 -77.53 -32.35 11.19
C ARG A 68 -77.33 -30.87 10.94
N VAL A 69 -76.35 -30.54 10.11
CA VAL A 69 -76.17 -29.18 9.63
C VAL A 69 -77.33 -28.94 8.67
N GLU A 70 -78.45 -28.49 9.20
CA GLU A 70 -79.51 -27.95 8.35
C GLU A 70 -78.91 -26.78 7.58
N ARG A 71 -79.13 -26.77 6.26
CA ARG A 71 -78.67 -25.67 5.43
C ARG A 71 -79.23 -24.39 6.03
N LEU A 72 -78.36 -23.40 6.23
CA LEU A 72 -78.78 -22.07 6.68
C LEU A 72 -79.92 -21.57 5.80
N PRO A 73 -80.93 -20.88 6.34
CA PRO A 73 -81.92 -20.17 5.53
C PRO A 73 -81.25 -19.37 4.41
N GLU A 74 -81.81 -19.42 3.20
CA GLU A 74 -81.22 -18.81 1.98
C GLU A 74 -80.79 -17.35 2.18
N ARG A 75 -81.60 -16.57 2.91
CA ARG A 75 -81.27 -15.18 3.28
C ARG A 75 -79.94 -15.07 4.05
N LEU A 76 -79.69 -15.97 5.00
CA LEU A 76 -78.44 -15.97 5.77
C LEU A 76 -77.25 -16.41 4.92
N GLN A 77 -77.47 -17.31 3.95
CA GLN A 77 -76.41 -17.70 3.01
C GLN A 77 -76.01 -16.52 2.11
N ASP A 78 -76.99 -15.77 1.60
CA ASP A 78 -76.74 -14.59 0.78
C ASP A 78 -76.03 -13.49 1.56
N ASP A 79 -76.46 -13.21 2.78
CA ASP A 79 -75.85 -12.19 3.63
C ASP A 79 -74.43 -12.59 4.04
N HIS A 80 -74.20 -13.87 4.34
CA HIS A 80 -72.86 -14.38 4.60
C HIS A 80 -71.96 -14.28 3.35
N ALA A 81 -72.47 -14.65 2.18
CA ALA A 81 -71.72 -14.53 0.93
C ALA A 81 -71.38 -13.07 0.59
N LYS A 82 -72.31 -12.13 0.82
CA LYS A 82 -72.05 -10.69 0.66
C LYS A 82 -70.98 -10.21 1.63
N PHE A 83 -71.07 -10.61 2.91
CA PHE A 83 -70.09 -10.27 3.92
C PHE A 83 -68.69 -10.80 3.56
N VAL A 84 -68.57 -12.08 3.21
CA VAL A 84 -67.29 -12.69 2.81
C VAL A 84 -66.70 -11.98 1.60
N ARG A 85 -67.51 -11.66 0.58
CA ARG A 85 -67.04 -10.88 -0.58
C ARG A 85 -66.55 -9.49 -0.19
N ALA A 86 -67.26 -8.79 0.71
CA ALA A 86 -66.85 -7.47 1.17
C ALA A 86 -65.54 -7.53 1.97
N VAL A 87 -65.40 -8.50 2.88
CA VAL A 87 -64.16 -8.73 3.64
C VAL A 87 -62.99 -9.08 2.70
N TRP A 88 -63.23 -9.95 1.71
CA TRP A 88 -62.20 -10.31 0.73
C TRP A 88 -61.77 -9.13 -0.13
N ALA A 89 -62.73 -8.31 -0.60
CA ALA A 89 -62.44 -7.10 -1.36
C ALA A 89 -61.61 -6.10 -0.53
N ALA A 90 -62.01 -5.83 0.72
CA ALA A 90 -61.28 -4.95 1.62
C ALA A 90 -59.87 -5.48 1.94
N ALA A 91 -59.73 -6.78 2.19
CA ALA A 91 -58.43 -7.40 2.43
C ALA A 91 -57.50 -7.33 1.21
N THR A 92 -58.06 -7.47 0.00
CA THR A 92 -57.29 -7.35 -1.25
C THR A 92 -56.85 -5.91 -1.48
N GLU A 93 -57.74 -4.94 -1.26
CA GLU A 93 -57.40 -3.51 -1.35
C GLU A 93 -56.31 -3.11 -0.34
N GLU A 94 -56.41 -3.57 0.91
CA GLU A 94 -55.39 -3.33 1.94
C GLU A 94 -54.05 -3.99 1.59
N ALA A 95 -54.08 -5.22 1.06
CA ALA A 95 -52.88 -5.91 0.59
C ALA A 95 -52.20 -5.16 -0.57
N ASP A 96 -52.98 -4.70 -1.56
CA ASP A 96 -52.48 -3.93 -2.68
C ASP A 96 -51.88 -2.59 -2.24
N ALA A 97 -52.53 -1.90 -1.29
CA ALA A 97 -52.02 -0.66 -0.71
C ALA A 97 -50.67 -0.87 0.00
N ARG A 98 -50.54 -1.93 0.82
CA ARG A 98 -49.27 -2.28 1.48
C ARG A 98 -48.16 -2.61 0.48
N MET A 99 -48.46 -3.41 -0.54
CA MET A 99 -47.48 -3.78 -1.56
C MET A 99 -47.00 -2.55 -2.34
N GLU A 100 -47.90 -1.60 -2.61
CA GLU A 100 -47.55 -0.36 -3.29
C GLU A 100 -46.68 0.57 -2.40
N ASP A 101 -46.98 0.65 -1.10
CA ASP A 101 -46.14 1.38 -0.14
C ASP A 101 -44.75 0.74 0.04
N GLU A 102 -44.66 -0.59 0.06
CA GLU A 102 -43.39 -1.32 0.05
C GLU A 102 -42.59 -1.03 -1.22
N ARG A 103 -43.23 -1.06 -2.40
CA ARG A 103 -42.58 -0.69 -3.67
C ARG A 103 -42.04 0.74 -3.66
N ARG A 104 -42.80 1.70 -3.12
CA ARG A 104 -42.36 3.10 -3.01
C ARG A 104 -41.15 3.22 -2.10
N THR A 105 -41.17 2.54 -0.96
CA THR A 105 -40.05 2.51 0.00
C THR A 105 -38.80 1.92 -0.65
N LEU A 106 -38.91 0.74 -1.27
CA LEU A 106 -37.79 0.09 -1.96
C LEU A 106 -37.23 0.93 -3.12
N ALA A 107 -38.11 1.60 -3.87
CA ALA A 107 -37.69 2.50 -4.94
C ALA A 107 -36.95 3.73 -4.38
N ALA A 108 -37.38 4.27 -3.24
CA ALA A 108 -36.69 5.37 -2.57
C ALA A 108 -35.32 4.92 -2.03
N GLU A 109 -35.23 3.75 -1.40
CA GLU A 109 -33.98 3.16 -0.92
C GLU A 109 -33.00 2.89 -2.05
N THR A 110 -33.48 2.36 -3.19
CA THR A 110 -32.63 2.12 -4.36
C THR A 110 -32.04 3.43 -4.88
N ARG A 111 -32.85 4.48 -5.02
CA ARG A 111 -32.35 5.80 -5.44
C ARG A 111 -31.34 6.38 -4.45
N ALA A 112 -31.58 6.24 -3.14
CA ALA A 112 -30.66 6.70 -2.11
C ALA A 112 -29.32 5.95 -2.18
N ASN A 113 -29.36 4.62 -2.33
CA ASN A 113 -28.16 3.79 -2.49
C ASN A 113 -27.38 4.12 -3.76
N ASP A 114 -28.07 4.35 -4.88
CA ASP A 114 -27.42 4.73 -6.14
C ASP A 114 -26.77 6.12 -6.04
N ALA A 115 -27.41 7.08 -5.36
CA ALA A 115 -26.81 8.37 -5.08
C ALA A 115 -25.53 8.25 -4.24
N LEU A 116 -25.55 7.45 -3.17
CA LEU A 116 -24.37 7.18 -2.33
C LEU A 116 -23.25 6.49 -3.12
N ARG A 117 -23.57 5.58 -4.03
CA ARG A 117 -22.57 4.92 -4.90
C ARG A 117 -21.91 5.92 -5.85
N VAL A 118 -22.68 6.83 -6.43
CA VAL A 118 -22.15 7.87 -7.32
C VAL A 118 -21.24 8.82 -6.54
N GLU A 119 -21.66 9.26 -5.35
CA GLU A 119 -20.85 10.10 -4.46
C GLU A 119 -19.53 9.41 -4.08
N ALA A 120 -19.61 8.16 -3.61
CA ALA A 120 -18.42 7.36 -3.29
C ALA A 120 -17.49 7.18 -4.50
N MET A 121 -18.04 6.97 -5.70
CA MET A 121 -17.24 6.86 -6.93
C MET A 121 -16.48 8.17 -7.21
N VAL A 122 -17.17 9.31 -7.14
CA VAL A 122 -16.56 10.64 -7.33
C VAL A 122 -15.46 10.90 -6.31
N GLU A 123 -15.68 10.58 -5.03
CA GLU A 123 -14.66 10.72 -4.00
C GLU A 123 -13.45 9.82 -4.25
N THR A 124 -13.67 8.56 -4.65
CA THR A 124 -12.57 7.65 -4.97
C THR A 124 -11.75 8.10 -6.17
N ASP A 125 -12.39 8.68 -7.19
CA ASP A 125 -11.71 9.20 -8.37
C ASP A 125 -10.95 10.49 -8.05
N ALA A 126 -11.51 11.37 -7.22
CA ALA A 126 -10.80 12.55 -6.71
C ALA A 126 -9.56 12.15 -5.90
N ALA A 127 -9.69 11.19 -4.97
CA ALA A 127 -8.57 10.68 -4.19
C ALA A 127 -7.49 10.01 -5.05
N ARG A 128 -7.88 9.29 -6.11
CA ARG A 128 -6.94 8.72 -7.08
C ARG A 128 -6.18 9.81 -7.85
N ALA A 129 -6.88 10.86 -8.29
CA ALA A 129 -6.26 11.98 -8.99
C ALA A 129 -5.26 12.73 -8.10
N GLU A 130 -5.62 13.01 -6.84
CA GLU A 130 -4.72 13.62 -5.87
C GLU A 130 -3.49 12.74 -5.61
N ALA A 131 -3.69 11.44 -5.40
CA ALA A 131 -2.58 10.50 -5.20
C ALA A 131 -1.68 10.39 -6.43
N ALA A 132 -2.20 10.55 -7.64
CA ALA A 132 -1.40 10.61 -8.86
C ALA A 132 -0.57 11.90 -8.91
N GLY A 133 -1.17 13.05 -8.56
CA GLY A 133 -0.49 14.34 -8.46
C GLY A 133 0.67 14.32 -7.48
N LEU A 134 0.44 13.83 -6.25
CA LEU A 134 1.48 13.72 -5.23
C LEU A 134 2.63 12.79 -5.63
N ARG A 135 2.36 11.72 -6.40
CA ARG A 135 3.42 10.84 -6.92
C ARG A 135 4.28 11.56 -7.95
N ALA A 136 3.66 12.30 -8.87
CA ALA A 136 4.39 13.08 -9.87
C ALA A 136 5.27 14.16 -9.20
N GLU A 137 4.75 14.88 -8.21
CA GLU A 137 5.54 15.86 -7.44
C GLU A 137 6.69 15.21 -6.67
N ALA A 138 6.47 14.03 -6.09
CA ALA A 138 7.53 13.30 -5.41
C ALA A 138 8.62 12.80 -6.39
N GLU A 139 8.28 12.51 -7.65
CA GLU A 139 9.25 12.17 -8.69
C GLU A 139 10.06 13.39 -9.13
N THR A 140 9.42 14.56 -9.33
CA THR A 140 10.13 15.79 -9.69
C THR A 140 11.11 16.21 -8.60
N LEU A 141 10.69 16.19 -7.34
CA LEU A 141 11.55 16.53 -6.19
C LEU A 141 12.74 15.56 -6.04
N ARG A 142 12.55 14.27 -6.39
CA ARG A 142 13.67 13.30 -6.40
C ARG A 142 14.70 13.64 -7.48
N ALA A 143 14.24 13.96 -8.69
CA ALA A 143 15.12 14.34 -9.80
C ALA A 143 15.90 15.65 -9.50
N GLU A 144 15.23 16.64 -8.91
CA GLU A 144 15.88 17.86 -8.45
C GLU A 144 16.94 17.58 -7.37
N ALA A 145 16.62 16.73 -6.40
CA ALA A 145 17.57 16.36 -5.35
C ALA A 145 18.79 15.59 -5.90
N GLU A 146 18.62 14.75 -6.92
CA GLU A 146 19.74 14.10 -7.62
C GLU A 146 20.62 15.11 -8.36
N THR A 147 20.00 16.07 -9.04
CA THR A 147 20.71 17.15 -9.75
C THR A 147 21.55 17.98 -8.78
N LEU A 148 20.96 18.42 -7.67
CA LEU A 148 21.68 19.17 -6.62
C LEU A 148 22.81 18.36 -5.98
N ARG A 149 22.65 17.03 -5.82
CA ARG A 149 23.74 16.17 -5.34
C ARG A 149 24.90 16.09 -6.32
N ALA A 150 24.61 15.99 -7.63
CA ALA A 150 25.63 15.97 -8.67
C ALA A 150 26.40 17.30 -8.73
N GLU A 151 25.70 18.44 -8.69
CA GLU A 151 26.30 19.77 -8.63
C GLU A 151 27.20 19.93 -7.39
N ASN A 152 26.73 19.46 -6.24
CA ASN A 152 27.51 19.54 -5.01
C ASN A 152 28.78 18.68 -5.07
N ALA A 153 28.73 17.51 -5.71
CA ALA A 153 29.91 16.69 -5.95
C ALA A 153 30.92 17.42 -6.85
N THR A 154 30.46 18.02 -7.95
CA THR A 154 31.31 18.83 -8.83
C THR A 154 31.96 20.00 -8.10
N LEU A 155 31.21 20.74 -7.28
CA LEU A 155 31.75 21.85 -6.49
C LEU A 155 32.79 21.38 -5.47
N ARG A 156 32.58 20.23 -4.82
CA ARG A 156 33.57 19.65 -3.90
C ARG A 156 34.87 19.30 -4.63
N ASP A 157 34.77 18.72 -5.82
CA ASP A 157 35.94 18.39 -6.64
C ASP A 157 36.70 19.65 -7.07
N GLN A 158 35.99 20.70 -7.51
CA GLN A 158 36.59 21.99 -7.84
C GLN A 158 37.31 22.61 -6.64
N VAL A 159 36.70 22.58 -5.46
CA VAL A 159 37.34 23.06 -4.22
C VAL A 159 38.60 22.23 -3.91
N GLY A 160 38.55 20.91 -4.09
CA GLY A 160 39.70 20.03 -3.94
C GLY A 160 40.85 20.39 -4.89
N GLN A 161 40.54 20.62 -6.17
CA GLN A 161 41.52 21.03 -7.17
C GLN A 161 42.14 22.39 -6.86
N LEU A 162 41.33 23.38 -6.45
CA LEU A 162 41.82 24.70 -6.07
C LEU A 162 42.73 24.64 -4.83
N ARG A 163 42.39 23.83 -3.83
CA ARG A 163 43.26 23.58 -2.67
C ARG A 163 44.60 22.97 -3.10
N GLY A 164 44.58 21.96 -3.98
CA GLY A 164 45.79 21.35 -4.51
C GLY A 164 46.67 22.34 -5.28
N ARG A 165 46.07 23.21 -6.11
CA ARG A 165 46.79 24.29 -6.81
C ARG A 165 47.39 25.30 -5.83
N LEU A 166 46.64 25.71 -4.81
CA LEU A 166 47.13 26.63 -3.79
C LEU A 166 48.30 26.04 -3.00
N ASP A 167 48.22 24.76 -2.62
CA ASP A 167 49.30 24.06 -1.92
C ASP A 167 50.55 23.94 -2.79
N HIS A 168 50.36 23.70 -4.09
CA HIS A 168 51.46 23.67 -5.06
C HIS A 168 52.16 25.04 -5.16
N VAL A 169 51.42 26.13 -5.40
CA VAL A 169 51.97 27.49 -5.47
C VAL A 169 52.69 27.87 -4.18
N ARG A 170 52.08 27.60 -3.02
CA ARG A 170 52.72 27.83 -1.71
C ARG A 170 54.02 27.06 -1.55
N SER A 171 54.05 25.80 -2.00
CA SER A 171 55.25 24.99 -1.97
C SER A 171 56.34 25.54 -2.90
N GLU A 172 55.98 26.01 -4.09
CA GLU A 172 56.91 26.59 -5.04
C GLU A 172 57.52 27.89 -4.51
N ASP A 173 56.68 28.81 -4.03
CA ASP A 173 57.12 30.08 -3.42
C ASP A 173 58.04 29.84 -2.23
N TYR A 174 57.71 28.86 -1.40
CA TYR A 174 58.53 28.46 -0.27
C TYR A 174 59.92 27.98 -0.71
N TRP A 175 59.96 27.03 -1.64
CA TRP A 175 61.23 26.49 -2.12
C TRP A 175 62.03 27.54 -2.88
N GLU A 176 61.39 28.43 -3.64
CA GLU A 176 62.08 29.54 -4.29
C GLU A 176 62.78 30.45 -3.26
N LYS A 177 62.09 30.78 -2.16
CA LYS A 177 62.66 31.54 -1.06
C LYS A 177 63.83 30.81 -0.39
N VAL A 178 63.69 29.50 -0.14
CA VAL A 178 64.78 28.66 0.41
C VAL A 178 65.98 28.67 -0.53
N MET A 179 65.79 28.49 -1.84
CA MET A 179 66.90 28.47 -2.80
C MET A 179 67.59 29.84 -2.88
N GLY A 180 66.83 30.94 -2.85
CA GLY A 180 67.38 32.29 -2.79
C GLY A 180 68.24 32.51 -1.55
N GLU A 181 67.76 32.11 -0.37
CA GLU A 181 68.53 32.25 0.86
C GLU A 181 69.75 31.32 0.91
N ALA A 182 69.61 30.05 0.49
CA ALA A 182 70.71 29.12 0.37
C ALA A 182 71.82 29.64 -0.55
N TYR A 183 71.45 30.31 -1.64
CA TYR A 183 72.40 30.96 -2.55
C TYR A 183 73.17 32.09 -1.85
N GLU A 184 72.49 32.93 -1.05
CA GLU A 184 73.13 34.00 -0.29
C GLU A 184 74.08 33.49 0.80
N ILE A 185 73.78 32.32 1.40
CA ILE A 185 74.64 31.70 2.42
C ILE A 185 75.92 31.13 1.82
N LEU A 186 75.88 30.63 0.57
CA LEU A 186 77.05 30.06 -0.08
C LEU A 186 78.17 31.10 -0.21
N PRO A 187 79.44 30.72 0.01
CA PRO A 187 80.54 31.64 -0.22
C PRO A 187 80.67 31.96 -1.73
N PRO A 188 81.20 33.14 -2.09
CA PRO A 188 81.43 33.50 -3.50
C PRO A 188 82.43 32.55 -4.18
N GLU A 189 83.39 32.02 -3.42
CA GLU A 189 84.34 31.01 -3.86
C GLU A 189 84.30 29.81 -2.90
N GLY A 190 84.28 28.60 -3.45
CA GLY A 190 84.25 27.35 -2.67
C GLY A 190 82.93 26.58 -2.81
N THR A 191 82.80 25.54 -1.99
CA THR A 191 81.65 24.64 -1.98
C THR A 191 81.15 24.41 -0.57
N MET A 192 79.87 24.09 -0.42
CA MET A 192 79.24 23.84 0.88
C MET A 192 78.27 22.66 0.77
N SER A 193 78.12 21.90 1.85
CA SER A 193 77.16 20.80 1.90
C SER A 193 75.75 21.27 2.22
N ALA A 194 74.76 20.47 1.85
CA ALA A 194 73.35 20.76 2.15
C ALA A 194 73.10 20.90 3.67
N GLY A 195 73.73 20.06 4.50
CA GLY A 195 73.61 20.14 5.95
C GLY A 195 74.08 21.48 6.52
N TRP A 196 75.21 21.99 6.03
CA TRP A 196 75.75 23.27 6.50
C TRP A 196 74.94 24.47 6.01
N ILE A 197 74.33 24.36 4.82
CA ILE A 197 73.32 25.33 4.33
C ILE A 197 72.12 25.33 5.27
N LEU A 198 71.57 24.14 5.58
CA LEU A 198 70.37 23.98 6.40
C LEU A 198 70.54 24.62 7.79
N GLU A 199 71.69 24.44 8.42
CA GLU A 199 72.01 25.04 9.74
C GLU A 199 72.04 26.58 9.73
N ARG A 200 72.29 27.18 8.56
CA ARG A 200 72.40 28.63 8.38
C ARG A 200 71.14 29.28 7.80
N LEU A 201 70.15 28.51 7.37
CA LEU A 201 68.86 29.07 6.94
C LEU A 201 68.21 29.84 8.09
N SER A 202 67.62 30.99 7.78
CA SER A 202 66.96 31.82 8.78
C SER A 202 65.81 31.08 9.45
N ARG A 203 65.59 31.40 10.72
CA ARG A 203 64.42 30.93 11.49
C ARG A 203 63.09 31.34 10.84
N GLY A 204 63.08 32.38 10.01
CA GLY A 204 61.91 32.78 9.23
C GLY A 204 61.56 31.75 8.16
N THR A 205 62.54 31.38 7.35
CA THR A 205 62.39 30.37 6.29
C THR A 205 62.13 28.98 6.88
N MET A 206 62.82 28.58 7.95
CA MET A 206 62.54 27.31 8.62
C MET A 206 61.10 27.24 9.16
N ARG A 207 60.57 28.33 9.72
CA ARG A 207 59.17 28.38 10.20
C ARG A 207 58.15 28.30 9.07
N MET A 208 58.46 28.81 7.89
CA MET A 208 57.56 28.71 6.73
C MET A 208 57.41 27.27 6.22
N GLY A 209 58.40 26.40 6.48
CA GLY A 209 58.37 24.99 6.09
C GLY A 209 57.20 24.20 6.68
N ARG A 210 56.61 24.66 7.79
CA ARG A 210 55.41 24.04 8.39
C ARG A 210 54.17 24.08 7.48
N PHE A 211 54.19 24.93 6.44
CA PHE A 211 53.07 25.08 5.50
C PHE A 211 53.26 24.25 4.23
N VAL A 212 54.36 23.51 4.11
CA VAL A 212 54.66 22.66 2.95
C VAL A 212 54.63 21.20 3.39
N LYS A 213 54.15 20.32 2.51
CA LYS A 213 53.98 18.88 2.80
C LYS A 213 55.31 18.15 2.97
N GLU A 214 56.34 18.57 2.23
CA GLU A 214 57.68 17.99 2.33
C GLU A 214 58.41 18.60 3.55
N PRO A 215 58.92 17.78 4.48
CA PRO A 215 59.66 18.28 5.62
C PRO A 215 60.95 18.96 5.17
N MET A 216 61.32 20.04 5.85
CA MET A 216 62.61 20.69 5.64
C MET A 216 63.69 19.91 6.40
N ASP A 217 64.28 18.94 5.73
CA ASP A 217 65.45 18.19 6.20
C ASP A 217 66.60 18.27 5.18
N GLU A 218 67.78 17.78 5.58
CA GLU A 218 68.98 17.84 4.74
C GLU A 218 68.79 17.10 3.42
N ALA A 219 68.14 15.93 3.46
CA ALA A 219 67.92 15.11 2.27
C ALA A 219 67.00 15.80 1.25
N THR A 220 65.92 16.42 1.72
CA THR A 220 64.96 17.18 0.89
C THR A 220 65.62 18.44 0.34
N LEU A 221 66.37 19.18 1.17
CA LEU A 221 67.12 20.35 0.73
C LEU A 221 68.13 19.97 -0.35
N ARG A 222 68.93 18.91 -0.12
CA ARG A 222 69.88 18.35 -1.09
C ARG A 222 69.20 18.04 -2.42
N LYS A 223 68.10 17.29 -2.37
CA LYS A 223 67.30 16.93 -3.55
C LYS A 223 66.83 18.17 -4.32
N LYS A 224 66.33 19.20 -3.63
CA LYS A 224 65.84 20.43 -4.27
C LYS A 224 66.98 21.25 -4.88
N ILE A 225 68.11 21.38 -4.19
CA ILE A 225 69.31 22.05 -4.70
C ILE A 225 69.82 21.33 -5.96
N GLU A 226 69.89 20.00 -5.95
CA GLU A 226 70.31 19.21 -7.11
C GLU A 226 69.39 19.41 -8.32
N VAL A 227 68.06 19.45 -8.11
CA VAL A 227 67.10 19.74 -9.18
C VAL A 227 67.37 21.12 -9.79
N ARG A 228 67.67 22.13 -8.98
CA ARG A 228 67.99 23.49 -9.47
C ARG A 228 69.37 23.55 -10.15
N ALA A 229 70.37 22.84 -9.63
CA ALA A 229 71.68 22.72 -10.26
C ALA A 229 71.59 22.05 -11.64
N LYS A 230 70.81 20.96 -11.77
CA LYS A 230 70.54 20.30 -13.07
C LYS A 230 69.84 21.23 -14.05
N ALA A 231 68.95 22.09 -13.57
CA ALA A 231 68.30 23.13 -14.37
C ALA A 231 69.19 24.36 -14.63
N ALA A 232 70.45 24.35 -14.19
CA ALA A 232 71.39 25.48 -14.28
C ALA A 232 70.81 26.79 -13.68
N ARG A 233 70.13 26.67 -12.52
CA ARG A 233 69.62 27.77 -11.68
C ARG A 233 70.28 27.74 -10.30
N TYR A 234 70.68 28.91 -9.79
CA TYR A 234 71.31 29.13 -8.48
C TYR A 234 72.66 28.44 -8.24
N PHE A 235 72.76 27.12 -8.45
CA PHE A 235 73.85 26.30 -7.93
C PHE A 235 74.58 25.54 -9.03
N GLU A 236 75.85 25.24 -8.78
CA GLU A 236 76.68 24.30 -9.54
C GLU A 236 77.12 23.16 -8.61
N LEU A 237 77.05 21.91 -9.08
CA LEU A 237 77.50 20.74 -8.34
C LEU A 237 78.98 20.48 -8.65
N ARG A 238 79.87 20.58 -7.65
CA ARG A 238 81.33 20.38 -7.82
C ARG A 238 81.86 19.08 -7.20
N GLY A 239 81.00 18.33 -6.52
CA GLY A 239 81.35 17.06 -5.87
C GLY A 239 80.13 16.41 -5.24
N LYS A 240 80.34 15.30 -4.54
CA LYS A 240 79.27 14.63 -3.79
C LYS A 240 78.88 15.51 -2.61
N ASP A 241 77.66 16.06 -2.64
CA ASP A 241 77.15 16.99 -1.62
C ASP A 241 77.99 18.27 -1.45
N ALA A 242 78.55 18.78 -2.56
CA ALA A 242 79.36 19.99 -2.58
C ALA A 242 78.81 20.97 -3.63
N TYR A 243 78.10 21.99 -3.14
CA TYR A 243 77.39 22.98 -3.97
C TYR A 243 78.12 24.32 -3.96
N ALA A 244 78.27 24.93 -5.13
CA ALA A 244 78.84 26.27 -5.32
C ALA A 244 77.80 27.22 -5.96
N ARG A 245 78.04 28.53 -5.87
CA ARG A 245 77.23 29.52 -6.59
C ARG A 245 77.42 29.35 -8.10
N LEU A 246 76.32 29.39 -8.86
CA LEU A 246 76.39 29.43 -10.31
C LEU A 246 76.88 30.82 -10.76
N PRO A 247 78.02 30.94 -11.46
CA PRO A 247 78.55 32.23 -11.89
C PRO A 247 77.55 32.97 -12.80
N GLY A 248 77.35 34.27 -12.55
CA GLY A 248 76.46 35.12 -13.35
C GLY A 248 74.97 35.01 -13.01
N TRP A 249 74.60 34.36 -11.90
CA TRP A 249 73.24 34.36 -11.37
C TRP A 249 73.04 35.53 -10.38
N ASP A 250 72.13 36.45 -10.66
CA ASP A 250 71.92 37.68 -9.86
C ASP A 250 70.90 37.56 -8.71
N GLY A 251 70.55 36.33 -8.34
CA GLY A 251 69.67 36.06 -7.20
C GLY A 251 68.28 35.55 -7.62
N PRO A 252 67.27 35.67 -6.74
CA PRO A 252 66.04 34.88 -6.86
C PRO A 252 65.11 35.24 -8.02
N LEU A 253 65.29 36.41 -8.65
CA LEU A 253 64.53 36.81 -9.84
C LEU A 253 65.18 36.35 -11.16
N GLY A 254 66.33 35.67 -11.09
CA GLY A 254 66.89 34.91 -12.19
C GLY A 254 67.12 35.72 -13.47
N ARG A 255 67.68 36.93 -13.39
CA ARG A 255 68.28 37.51 -14.60
C ARG A 255 69.69 36.94 -14.70
N LYS A 256 69.86 35.95 -15.57
CA LYS A 256 71.19 35.63 -16.10
C LYS A 256 71.67 36.85 -16.87
N VAL A 257 72.45 37.70 -16.21
CA VAL A 257 73.20 38.75 -16.88
C VAL A 257 74.42 38.05 -17.48
N PHE A 258 74.31 37.66 -18.74
CA PHE A 258 75.48 37.18 -19.47
C PHE A 258 76.47 38.35 -19.63
N LYS A 259 77.77 38.04 -19.66
CA LYS A 259 78.84 39.02 -19.86
C LYS A 259 78.79 39.73 -21.22
N ASP A 260 78.00 39.18 -22.14
CA ASP A 260 77.55 39.85 -23.36
C ASP A 260 76.12 40.32 -23.11
N ASP A 261 75.82 41.60 -23.35
CA ASP A 261 74.51 42.26 -23.17
C ASP A 261 73.31 41.63 -23.96
N ARG A 262 73.44 40.40 -24.47
CA ARG A 262 72.36 39.66 -25.12
C ARG A 262 71.41 39.06 -24.09
N LYS A 263 70.25 39.69 -23.98
CA LYS A 263 69.12 39.22 -23.17
C LYS A 263 68.66 37.83 -23.63
N LEU A 264 68.37 36.97 -22.66
CA LEU A 264 67.80 35.62 -22.86
C LEU A 264 66.44 35.63 -23.60
N SER A 265 65.80 36.79 -23.75
CA SER A 265 64.55 36.98 -24.50
C SER A 265 64.69 36.74 -26.01
N GLU A 266 65.90 36.57 -26.54
CA GLU A 266 66.14 36.35 -27.98
C GLU A 266 66.32 34.86 -28.36
N ARG A 267 66.30 33.92 -27.42
CA ARG A 267 66.28 32.49 -27.74
C ARG A 267 64.84 31.97 -27.84
N ASN A 268 64.28 32.09 -29.04
CA ASN A 268 63.18 31.31 -29.62
C ASN A 268 62.15 30.77 -28.61
N ALA A 269 61.12 31.58 -28.33
CA ALA A 269 59.82 31.01 -28.03
C ALA A 269 59.36 30.24 -29.28
N PRO A 270 58.97 28.95 -29.19
CA PRO A 270 58.28 28.29 -30.29
C PRO A 270 57.02 29.09 -30.60
N ASP A 271 56.81 29.37 -31.87
CA ASP A 271 55.62 29.99 -32.44
C ASP A 271 54.39 29.16 -32.02
N VAL A 272 53.70 29.61 -30.98
CA VAL A 272 52.44 29.01 -30.54
C VAL A 272 51.38 29.61 -31.44
N GLY A 273 51.08 28.90 -32.52
CA GLY A 273 50.01 29.24 -33.45
C GLY A 273 48.69 29.54 -32.71
N GLU A 274 47.98 30.54 -33.23
CA GLU A 274 46.68 31.00 -32.75
C GLU A 274 45.69 29.83 -32.60
N PRO A 275 44.91 29.79 -31.51
CA PRO A 275 43.81 28.83 -31.40
C PRO A 275 42.64 29.24 -32.32
N PRO A 276 41.88 28.25 -32.83
CA PRO A 276 40.68 28.48 -33.65
C PRO A 276 39.50 29.08 -32.85
#